data_AF-A0A2P2MT08-F1
#
_entry.id   AF-A0A2P2MT08-F1
#
_cell.length_a   1.000
_cell.length_b   1.000
_cell.length_c   1.000
_cell.angle_alpha   90.00
_cell.angle_beta   90.00
_cell.angle_gamma   90.00
#
_symmetry.space_group_name_H-M   'P 1'
#
loop_
_entity.id
_entity.type
_entity.pdbx_description
1 polymer ?
#
loop_
_entity_poly.entity_id
_entity_poly.type
_entity_poly.pdbx_seq_one_letter_code
_entity_poly.pdbx_strand_id
1 'polypeptide(L)'
;MADALSVIPASVLRTISDKLYEKRKNAAIEVEGIVKQLAAAGDHEKISAVIKLLTMEFTSSPQANHRKGGLIGLAAATVGLTSEAAQHLEQIVPPVINSFSDQDSRVRYSACEALYNIAKVRM
;
A
#
# COMPACT_ATOMS: atom_id res chain seq x y z
N MET A 1 -0.29 16.88 -1.13
CA MET A 1 -0.54 16.10 0.10
C MET A 1 -1.99 16.22 0.58
N ALA A 2 -2.72 17.30 0.28
CA ALA A 2 -4.11 17.49 0.73
C ALA A 2 -5.14 16.50 0.14
N ASP A 3 -4.90 15.91 -1.04
CA ASP A 3 -5.89 15.02 -1.70
C ASP A 3 -5.86 13.54 -1.31
N ALA A 4 -4.80 13.03 -0.68
CA ALA A 4 -4.79 11.61 -0.27
C ALA A 4 -5.52 11.39 1.07
N LEU A 5 -5.43 12.37 1.97
CA LEU A 5 -6.08 12.34 3.28
C LEU A 5 -7.60 12.55 3.20
N SER A 6 -8.10 13.15 2.12
CA SER A 6 -9.53 13.22 1.83
C SER A 6 -10.09 11.91 1.26
N VAL A 7 -9.23 11.05 0.71
CA VAL A 7 -9.60 9.81 0.02
C VAL A 7 -9.57 8.60 0.96
N ILE A 8 -8.54 8.49 1.82
CA ILE A 8 -8.46 7.39 2.79
C ILE A 8 -8.94 7.86 4.17
N PRO A 9 -9.94 7.21 4.78
CA PRO A 9 -10.39 7.56 6.11
C PRO A 9 -9.26 7.47 7.14
N ALA A 10 -9.21 8.43 8.07
CA ALA A 10 -8.18 8.46 9.11
C ALA A 10 -8.16 7.19 9.99
N SER A 11 -9.33 6.54 10.17
CA SER A 11 -9.45 5.25 10.85
C SER A 11 -8.68 4.15 10.14
N VAL A 12 -8.72 4.10 8.80
CA VAL A 12 -7.99 3.14 7.98
C VAL A 12 -6.49 3.40 8.09
N LEU A 13 -6.06 4.66 7.98
CA LEU A 13 -4.64 5.04 8.14
C LEU A 13 -4.08 4.69 9.52
N ARG A 14 -4.89 4.81 10.57
CA ARG A 14 -4.50 4.36 11.91
C ARG A 14 -4.45 2.83 12.02
N THR A 15 -5.39 2.13 11.40
CA THR A 15 -5.54 0.68 11.54
C THR A 15 -4.52 -0.08 10.68
N ILE A 16 -4.09 0.47 9.55
CA ILE A 16 -3.10 -0.15 8.66
C ILE A 16 -1.71 -0.24 9.32
N SER A 17 -1.45 0.55 10.35
CA SER A 17 -0.22 0.51 11.15
C SER A 17 -0.35 -0.22 12.50
N ASP A 18 -1.47 -0.90 12.75
CA ASP A 18 -1.72 -1.59 14.01
C ASP A 18 -0.68 -2.70 14.28
N LYS A 19 -0.43 -2.97 15.56
CA LYS A 19 0.46 -4.05 16.00
C LYS A 19 -0.04 -5.42 15.54
N LEU A 20 -1.37 -5.61 15.52
CA LEU A 20 -2.02 -6.85 15.12
C LEU A 20 -2.10 -6.96 13.60
N TYR A 21 -1.63 -8.08 13.07
CA TYR A 21 -1.65 -8.34 11.64
C TYR A 21 -3.07 -8.34 11.05
N GLU A 22 -4.04 -9.01 11.70
CA GLU A 22 -5.42 -9.07 11.21
C GLU A 22 -6.07 -7.70 11.05
N LYS A 23 -5.76 -6.75 11.95
CA LYS A 23 -6.24 -5.38 11.81
C LYS A 23 -5.63 -4.68 10.61
N ARG A 24 -4.33 -4.86 10.38
CA ARG A 24 -3.65 -4.31 9.19
C ARG A 24 -4.25 -4.88 7.90
N LYS A 25 -4.57 -6.17 7.89
CA LYS A 25 -5.23 -6.84 6.76
C LYS A 25 -6.63 -6.26 6.48
N ASN A 26 -7.44 -6.05 7.51
CA ASN A 26 -8.76 -5.44 7.35
C ASN A 26 -8.67 -4.02 6.77
N ALA A 27 -7.75 -3.20 7.29
CA ALA A 27 -7.50 -1.86 6.73
C ALA A 27 -7.01 -1.92 5.27
N ALA A 28 -6.19 -2.92 4.92
CA ALA A 28 -5.72 -3.10 3.55
C ALA A 28 -6.87 -3.45 2.59
N ILE A 29 -7.84 -4.26 3.01
CA ILE A 29 -9.06 -4.56 2.22
C ILE A 29 -9.85 -3.28 1.94
N GLU A 30 -9.94 -2.36 2.90
CA GLU A 30 -10.59 -1.06 2.69
C GLU A 30 -9.80 -0.20 1.69
N VAL A 31 -8.46 -0.18 1.77
CA VAL A 31 -7.62 0.50 0.77
C VAL A 31 -7.81 -0.07 -0.63
N GLU A 32 -7.87 -1.40 -0.77
CA GLU A 32 -8.17 -2.06 -2.05
C GLU A 32 -9.50 -1.57 -2.63
N GLY A 33 -10.56 -1.54 -1.81
CA GLY A 33 -11.89 -1.08 -2.21
C GLY A 33 -11.89 0.37 -2.68
N ILE A 34 -11.20 1.25 -1.95
CA ILE A 34 -11.05 2.67 -2.32
C ILE A 34 -10.32 2.80 -3.66
N VAL A 35 -9.17 2.15 -3.82
CA VAL A 35 -8.39 2.23 -5.06
C VAL A 35 -9.16 1.67 -6.25
N LYS A 36 -9.92 0.59 -6.04
CA LYS A 36 -10.81 0.02 -7.07
C LYS A 36 -11.89 1.01 -7.52
N GLN A 37 -12.49 1.77 -6.60
CA GLN A 37 -13.48 2.80 -6.94
C GLN A 37 -12.84 3.95 -7.72
N LEU A 38 -11.64 4.39 -7.33
CA LEU A 38 -10.90 5.43 -8.04
C LEU A 38 -10.51 5.00 -9.45
N ALA A 39 -10.07 3.75 -9.62
CA ALA A 39 -9.73 3.20 -10.92
C ALA A 39 -10.96 3.15 -11.82
N ALA A 40 -12.11 2.69 -11.30
CA ALA A 40 -13.37 2.70 -12.04
C ALA A 40 -13.84 4.12 -12.42
N ALA A 41 -13.44 5.15 -11.66
CA ALA A 41 -13.72 6.55 -11.95
C ALA A 41 -12.67 7.23 -12.86
N GLY A 42 -11.55 6.56 -13.17
CA GLY A 42 -10.43 7.18 -13.89
C GLY A 42 -9.64 8.22 -13.08
N ASP A 43 -9.76 8.21 -11.75
CA ASP A 43 -9.16 9.20 -10.84
C ASP A 43 -7.65 8.89 -10.57
N HIS A 44 -6.83 8.83 -11.62
CA HIS A 44 -5.41 8.43 -11.52
C HIS A 44 -4.56 9.35 -10.64
N GLU A 45 -4.91 10.63 -10.55
CA GLU A 45 -4.23 11.59 -9.66
C GLU A 45 -4.42 11.20 -8.18
N LYS A 46 -5.64 10.81 -7.80
CA LYS A 46 -5.94 10.38 -6.42
C LYS A 46 -5.29 9.04 -6.11
N ILE A 47 -5.26 8.11 -7.07
CA ILE A 47 -4.53 6.85 -6.94
C ILE A 47 -3.04 7.13 -6.67
N SER A 48 -2.42 7.99 -7.47
CA SER A 48 -1.02 8.37 -7.30
C SER A 48 -0.79 9.03 -5.94
N ALA A 49 -1.74 9.85 -5.47
CA ALA A 49 -1.68 10.45 -4.14
C ALA A 49 -1.76 9.40 -3.02
N VAL A 50 -2.60 8.37 -3.16
CA VAL A 50 -2.69 7.23 -2.23
C VAL A 50 -1.38 6.46 -2.17
N ILE A 51 -0.80 6.09 -3.31
CA ILE A 51 0.47 5.36 -3.39
C ILE A 51 1.59 6.18 -2.74
N LYS A 52 1.64 7.48 -3.03
CA LYS A 52 2.62 8.39 -2.44
C LYS A 52 2.45 8.51 -0.92
N LEU A 53 1.22 8.57 -0.42
CA LEU A 53 0.95 8.60 1.02
C LEU A 53 1.43 7.32 1.71
N LEU A 54 1.08 6.14 1.16
CA LEU A 54 1.54 4.85 1.70
C LEU A 54 3.07 4.73 1.68
N THR A 55 3.72 5.33 0.68
CA THR A 55 5.17 5.33 0.56
C THR A 55 5.84 6.27 1.58
N MET A 56 5.40 7.51 1.64
CA MET A 56 6.06 8.54 2.45
C MET A 56 5.76 8.38 3.94
N GLU A 57 4.52 8.10 4.32
CA GLU A 57 4.09 8.06 5.71
C GLU A 57 4.30 6.68 6.37
N PHE A 58 4.30 5.61 5.56
CA PHE A 58 4.33 4.24 6.09
C PHE A 58 5.61 3.49 5.75
N THR A 59 5.93 3.23 4.47
CA THR A 59 7.12 2.42 4.13
C THR A 59 8.43 3.07 4.54
N SER A 60 8.47 4.41 4.59
CA SER A 60 9.64 5.18 5.02
C SER A 60 9.68 5.50 6.52
N SER A 61 8.70 5.01 7.31
CA SER A 61 8.57 5.31 8.73
C SER A 61 9.66 4.64 9.59
N PRO A 62 10.13 5.31 10.67
CA PRO A 62 11.01 4.66 11.65
C PRO A 62 10.34 3.47 12.36
N GLN A 63 9.00 3.43 12.41
CA GLN A 63 8.26 2.38 13.10
C GLN A 63 8.03 1.15 12.22
N ALA A 64 8.49 -0.02 12.66
CA ALA A 64 8.38 -1.26 11.90
C ALA A 64 6.93 -1.64 11.53
N ASN A 65 5.94 -1.35 12.40
CA ASN A 65 4.54 -1.66 12.10
C ASN A 65 3.96 -0.74 11.03
N HIS A 66 4.41 0.51 10.96
CA HIS A 66 4.05 1.41 9.87
C HIS A 66 4.61 0.87 8.56
N ARG A 67 5.88 0.46 8.51
CA ARG A 67 6.49 -0.08 7.30
C ARG A 67 5.77 -1.32 6.78
N LYS A 68 5.45 -2.27 7.67
CA LYS A 68 4.64 -3.44 7.30
C LYS A 68 3.23 -3.05 6.83
N GLY A 69 2.63 -2.03 7.44
CA GLY A 69 1.36 -1.44 7.03
C GLY A 69 1.41 -0.83 5.62
N GLY A 70 2.46 -0.08 5.32
CA GLY A 70 2.68 0.48 3.99
C GLY A 70 2.84 -0.61 2.93
N LEU A 71 3.58 -1.67 3.24
CA LEU A 71 3.80 -2.79 2.32
C LEU A 71 2.50 -3.55 1.99
N ILE A 72 1.68 -3.87 3.00
CA ILE A 72 0.39 -4.53 2.76
C ILE A 72 -0.59 -3.58 2.04
N GLY A 73 -0.55 -2.28 2.36
CA GLY A 73 -1.35 -1.26 1.70
C GLY A 73 -1.00 -1.08 0.22
N LEU A 74 0.29 -1.08 -0.14
CA LEU A 74 0.75 -1.00 -1.52
C LEU A 74 0.37 -2.25 -2.33
N ALA A 75 0.46 -3.43 -1.72
CA ALA A 75 -0.03 -4.65 -2.35
C ALA A 75 -1.54 -4.59 -2.58
N ALA A 76 -2.32 -4.19 -1.58
CA ALA A 76 -3.77 -4.05 -1.69
C ALA A 76 -4.20 -2.98 -2.71
N ALA A 77 -3.50 -1.84 -2.77
CA ALA A 77 -3.72 -0.83 -3.79
C ALA A 77 -3.49 -1.42 -5.19
N THR A 78 -2.44 -2.22 -5.38
CA THR A 78 -2.17 -2.90 -6.67
C THR A 78 -3.29 -3.86 -7.05
N VAL A 79 -3.82 -4.64 -6.10
CA VAL A 79 -4.98 -5.52 -6.34
C VAL A 79 -6.18 -4.71 -6.79
N GLY A 80 -6.47 -3.58 -6.12
CA GLY A 80 -7.58 -2.70 -6.45
C GLY A 80 -7.49 -2.09 -7.86
N LEU A 81 -6.27 -1.88 -8.38
CA LEU A 81 -6.04 -1.35 -9.72
C LEU A 81 -6.38 -2.34 -10.83
N THR A 82 -6.35 -3.65 -10.58
CA THR A 82 -6.66 -4.69 -11.57
C THR A 82 -5.88 -4.50 -12.90
N SER A 83 -6.56 -4.27 -14.03
CA SER A 83 -5.96 -4.02 -15.35
C SER A 83 -5.10 -2.76 -15.40
N GLU A 84 -5.34 -1.81 -14.51
CA GLU A 84 -4.61 -0.54 -14.43
C GLU A 84 -3.37 -0.59 -13.56
N ALA A 85 -3.03 -1.74 -12.97
CA ALA A 85 -1.83 -1.84 -12.15
C ALA A 85 -0.57 -1.40 -12.92
N ALA A 86 -0.54 -1.66 -14.23
CA ALA A 86 0.62 -1.43 -15.06
C ALA A 86 1.17 0.01 -15.05
N GLN A 87 0.29 1.00 -15.07
CA GLN A 87 0.64 2.43 -15.10
C GLN A 87 1.19 2.95 -13.76
N HIS A 88 0.91 2.24 -12.65
CA HIS A 88 1.31 2.67 -11.31
C HIS A 88 2.46 1.87 -10.73
N LEU A 89 2.88 0.78 -11.38
CA LEU A 89 3.91 -0.11 -10.83
C LEU A 89 5.29 0.51 -10.71
N GLU A 90 5.63 1.48 -11.56
CA GLU A 90 6.86 2.27 -11.40
C GLU A 90 6.89 3.08 -10.10
N GLN A 91 5.72 3.44 -9.54
CA GLN A 91 5.62 4.11 -8.25
C GLN A 91 5.55 3.12 -7.08
N ILE A 92 4.93 1.96 -7.29
CA ILE A 92 4.64 0.97 -6.24
C ILE A 92 5.84 0.05 -5.96
N VAL A 93 6.52 -0.43 -7.00
CA VAL A 93 7.55 -1.47 -6.86
C VAL A 93 8.81 -0.98 -6.16
N PRO A 94 9.37 0.20 -6.46
CA PRO A 94 10.61 0.66 -5.81
C PRO A 94 10.55 0.70 -4.27
N PRO A 95 9.52 1.25 -3.60
CA PRO A 95 9.48 1.24 -2.13
C PRO A 95 9.33 -0.15 -1.53
N VAL A 96 8.70 -1.10 -2.24
CA VAL A 96 8.66 -2.51 -1.82
C VAL A 96 10.04 -3.13 -1.90
N ILE A 97 10.77 -2.94 -3.01
CA ILE A 97 12.13 -3.46 -3.19
C ILE A 97 13.08 -2.87 -2.14
N ASN A 98 13.00 -1.57 -1.86
CA ASN A 98 13.83 -0.94 -0.83
C ASN A 98 13.64 -1.59 0.56
N SER A 99 12.44 -2.12 0.83
CA SER A 99 12.14 -2.79 2.09
C SER A 99 12.75 -4.20 2.21
N PHE A 100 13.36 -4.75 1.15
CA PHE A 100 14.16 -5.99 1.25
C PHE A 100 15.44 -5.82 2.04
N SER A 101 15.96 -4.61 2.13
CA SER A 101 17.15 -4.30 2.93
C SER A 101 16.80 -3.76 4.32
N ASP A 102 15.54 -3.90 4.76
CA ASP A 102 15.11 -3.41 6.06
C ASP A 102 15.86 -4.09 7.21
N GLN A 103 16.15 -3.33 8.26
CA GLN A 103 16.79 -3.82 9.48
C GLN A 103 15.95 -4.88 10.23
N ASP A 104 14.61 -4.78 10.23
CA ASP A 104 13.72 -5.77 10.85
C ASP A 104 13.41 -6.90 9.87
N SER A 105 13.79 -8.12 10.22
CA SER A 105 13.57 -9.32 9.40
C SER A 105 12.10 -9.56 9.05
N ARG A 106 11.17 -9.15 9.92
CA ARG A 106 9.73 -9.29 9.67
C ARG A 106 9.23 -8.27 8.67
N VAL A 107 9.88 -7.10 8.56
CA VAL A 107 9.57 -6.12 7.50
C VAL A 107 10.06 -6.67 6.16
N ARG A 108 11.28 -7.25 6.11
CA ARG A 108 11.78 -7.93 4.91
C ARG A 108 10.83 -9.05 4.45
N TYR A 109 10.33 -9.87 5.38
CA TYR A 109 9.33 -10.89 5.07
C TYR A 109 8.04 -10.28 4.47
N SER A 110 7.52 -9.21 5.08
CA SER A 110 6.35 -8.49 4.53
C SER A 110 6.63 -7.88 3.15
N ALA A 111 7.85 -7.47 2.85
CA ALA A 111 8.22 -6.98 1.52
C ALA A 111 8.17 -8.10 0.49
N CYS A 112 8.64 -9.31 0.84
CA CYS A 112 8.54 -10.49 -0.03
C CYS A 112 7.09 -10.85 -0.31
N GLU A 113 6.26 -10.87 0.73
CA GLU A 113 4.83 -11.15 0.62
C GLU A 113 4.11 -10.09 -0.24
N ALA A 114 4.43 -8.81 -0.03
CA ALA A 114 3.86 -7.72 -0.83
C ALA A 114 4.26 -7.85 -2.31
N LEU A 115 5.54 -8.08 -2.61
CA LEU A 115 6.01 -8.22 -4.00
C LEU A 115 5.39 -9.46 -4.67
N TYR A 116 5.28 -10.58 -3.97
CA TYR A 116 4.61 -11.77 -4.49
C TYR A 116 3.16 -11.47 -4.87
N ASN A 117 2.42 -10.79 -4.00
CA ASN A 117 1.03 -10.42 -4.27
C ASN A 117 0.91 -9.44 -5.44
N ILE A 118 1.81 -8.46 -5.53
CA ILE A 118 1.90 -7.52 -6.66
C ILE A 118 2.16 -8.27 -7.98
N ALA A 119 3.13 -9.18 -8.00
CA ALA A 119 3.47 -9.96 -9.18
C ALA A 119 2.34 -10.90 -9.61
N LYS A 120 1.68 -11.54 -8.64
CA LYS A 120 0.55 -12.45 -8.86
C LYS A 120 -0.65 -11.76 -9.51
N VAL A 121 -0.93 -10.49 -9.20
CA VAL A 121 -2.02 -9.73 -9.84
C VAL A 121 -1.77 -9.52 -11.34
N ARG A 122 -0.51 -9.62 -11.78
CA ARG A 122 -0.10 -9.41 -13.17
C ARG A 122 0.04 -10.68 -14.01
N MET A 123 -0.08 -11.86 -13.40
CA MET A 123 -0.05 -13.17 -14.08
C MET A 123 -1.47 -13.68 -14.26
#